data_AF-A0A096CNQ1-F1
#
_entry.id   AF-A0A096CNQ1-F1
#
_cell.length_a   1.000
_cell.length_b   1.000
_cell.length_c   1.000
_cell.angle_alpha   90.00
_cell.angle_beta   90.00
_cell.angle_gamma   90.00
#
_symmetry.space_group_name_H-M   'P 1'
#
loop_
_entity.id
_entity.type
_entity.pdbx_description
1 polymer ?
#
loop_
_entity_poly.entity_id
_entity_poly.type
_entity_poly.pdbx_seq_one_letter_code
_entity_poly.pdbx_strand_id
1 'polypeptide(L)'
;MTTCVIAEKPSVARDIARIVGANTRQDGYLEGNGYVVTWAMGHLITLAMPEAYGFAAYKAEDLPIRPNPFQLIVRQVRKDKEYTSDPAALKQLKAIRVCFDKADRIIVATDAGREGELIFRYIYNYLNCHKPFDRLWISSLTDKAIREGLAHLKAGTAYDNLYHSAKARSEAD
;
A
#
# COMPACT_ATOMS: atom_id res chain seq x y z
N MET A 1 -8.64 -20.83 -6.23
CA MET A 1 -8.50 -19.38 -6.43
C MET A 1 -8.04 -18.78 -5.11
N THR A 2 -6.94 -18.04 -5.11
CA THR A 2 -6.35 -17.44 -3.91
C THR A 2 -6.62 -15.94 -3.91
N THR A 3 -7.10 -15.38 -2.81
CA THR A 3 -7.38 -13.94 -2.69
C THR A 3 -6.41 -13.28 -1.72
N CYS A 4 -5.71 -12.24 -2.15
CA CYS A 4 -4.90 -11.42 -1.26
C CYS A 4 -5.77 -10.33 -0.64
N VAL A 5 -5.76 -10.17 0.69
CA VAL A 5 -6.30 -8.98 1.35
C VAL A 5 -5.13 -8.14 1.86
N ILE A 6 -5.11 -6.85 1.53
CA ILE A 6 -4.10 -5.91 2.05
C ILE A 6 -4.79 -4.83 2.88
N ALA A 7 -4.48 -4.81 4.18
CA ALA A 7 -4.94 -3.77 5.11
C ALA A 7 -3.89 -2.66 5.25
N GLU A 8 -4.22 -1.55 5.93
CA GLU A 8 -3.24 -0.52 6.26
C GLU A 8 -2.37 -0.89 7.48
N LYS A 9 -2.94 -1.63 8.43
CA LYS A 9 -2.32 -1.91 9.75
C LYS A 9 -2.36 -3.40 10.08
N PRO A 10 -1.35 -3.92 10.82
CA PRO A 10 -1.32 -5.33 11.24
C PRO A 10 -2.52 -5.76 12.11
N SER A 11 -3.12 -4.84 12.88
CA SER A 11 -4.31 -5.14 13.68
C SER A 11 -5.51 -5.46 12.79
N VAL A 12 -5.81 -4.59 11.84
CA VAL A 12 -6.91 -4.75 10.88
C VAL A 12 -6.75 -6.03 10.06
N ALA A 13 -5.53 -6.31 9.60
CA ALA A 13 -5.24 -7.55 8.90
C ALA A 13 -5.53 -8.80 9.74
N ARG A 14 -5.22 -8.80 11.04
CA ARG A 14 -5.54 -9.92 11.93
C ARG A 14 -7.04 -10.12 12.11
N ASP A 15 -7.80 -9.04 12.25
CA ASP A 15 -9.25 -9.11 12.39
C ASP A 15 -9.90 -9.69 11.13
N ILE A 16 -9.46 -9.24 9.95
CA ILE A 16 -9.91 -9.78 8.66
C ILE A 16 -9.49 -11.24 8.52
N ALA A 17 -8.23 -11.57 8.81
CA ALA A 17 -7.69 -12.92 8.69
C ALA A 17 -8.49 -13.94 9.52
N ARG A 18 -8.87 -13.57 10.75
CA ARG A 18 -9.73 -14.39 11.61
C ARG A 18 -11.11 -14.63 10.98
N ILE A 19 -11.70 -13.60 10.37
CA ILE A 19 -13.04 -13.69 9.76
C ILE A 19 -13.03 -14.56 8.51
N VAL A 20 -11.98 -14.47 7.69
CA VAL A 20 -11.84 -15.24 6.44
C VAL A 20 -11.21 -16.62 6.65
N GLY A 21 -10.71 -16.95 7.85
CA GLY A 21 -10.11 -18.24 8.18
C GLY A 21 -8.63 -18.38 7.75
N ALA A 22 -7.92 -17.27 7.57
CA ALA A 22 -6.48 -17.24 7.31
C ALA A 22 -5.66 -17.27 8.61
N ASN A 23 -5.64 -18.43 9.27
CA ASN A 23 -5.11 -18.55 10.65
C ASN A 23 -3.62 -18.89 10.72
N THR A 24 -2.99 -19.28 9.61
CA THR A 24 -1.57 -19.66 9.60
C THR A 24 -0.71 -18.41 9.52
N ARG A 25 0.13 -18.16 10.54
CA ARG A 25 1.00 -16.99 10.58
C ARG A 25 2.27 -17.21 9.77
N GLN A 26 2.63 -16.22 8.98
CA GLN A 26 3.90 -16.12 8.27
C GLN A 26 4.60 -14.80 8.63
N ASP A 27 5.81 -14.59 8.12
CA ASP A 27 6.52 -13.33 8.32
C ASP A 27 5.95 -12.23 7.41
N GLY A 28 5.15 -11.33 7.99
CA GLY A 28 4.53 -10.18 7.31
C GLY A 28 3.15 -10.42 6.69
N TYR A 29 2.55 -11.61 6.90
CA TYR A 29 1.20 -11.94 6.45
C TYR A 29 0.63 -13.16 7.20
N LEU A 30 -0.66 -13.46 7.01
CA LEU A 30 -1.31 -14.70 7.40
C LEU A 30 -1.90 -15.40 6.17
N GLU A 31 -2.06 -16.72 6.21
CA GLU A 31 -2.67 -17.48 5.12
C GLU A 31 -3.59 -18.61 5.62
N GLY A 32 -4.52 -19.03 4.77
CA GLY A 32 -5.47 -20.11 5.06
C GLY A 32 -6.82 -19.88 4.39
N ASN A 33 -7.60 -20.97 4.23
CA ASN A 33 -8.94 -20.93 3.62
C ASN A 33 -9.02 -20.24 2.24
N GLY A 34 -7.94 -20.32 1.43
CA GLY A 34 -7.86 -19.65 0.13
C GLY A 34 -7.55 -18.14 0.19
N TYR A 35 -7.21 -17.62 1.36
CA TYR A 35 -6.80 -16.22 1.55
C TYR A 35 -5.34 -16.10 1.95
N VAL A 36 -4.71 -15.01 1.51
CA VAL A 36 -3.47 -14.48 2.07
C VAL A 36 -3.74 -13.06 2.54
N VAL A 37 -3.53 -12.76 3.82
CA VAL A 37 -3.87 -11.47 4.43
C VAL A 37 -2.60 -10.78 4.90
N THR A 38 -2.26 -9.66 4.28
CA THR A 38 -1.09 -8.85 4.59
C THR A 38 -1.52 -7.42 4.95
N TRP A 39 -0.54 -6.58 5.25
CA TRP A 39 -0.76 -5.20 5.64
C TRP A 39 0.35 -4.29 5.12
N ALA A 40 0.02 -3.03 4.92
CA ALA A 40 0.97 -1.94 4.92
C ALA A 40 1.36 -1.58 6.36
N MET A 41 2.21 -0.58 6.53
CA MET A 41 2.52 0.03 7.83
C MET A 41 2.59 1.54 7.63
N GLY A 42 1.46 2.11 7.22
CA GLY A 42 1.41 3.43 6.59
C GLY A 42 2.12 3.43 5.23
N HIS A 43 2.68 4.59 4.86
CA HIS A 43 3.45 4.75 3.63
C HIS A 43 4.77 3.93 3.70
N LEU A 44 4.81 2.85 2.92
CA LEU A 44 6.04 2.07 2.65
C LEU A 44 6.82 2.61 1.45
N ILE A 45 6.11 3.33 0.58
CA ILE A 45 6.60 3.95 -0.65
C ILE A 45 6.32 5.44 -0.54
N THR A 46 7.27 6.27 -0.97
CA THR A 46 7.19 7.73 -0.96
C THR A 46 7.67 8.28 -2.30
N LEU A 47 7.42 9.57 -2.54
CA LEU A 47 8.06 10.28 -3.65
C LEU A 47 9.57 10.36 -3.42
N ALA A 48 10.33 10.33 -4.51
CA ALA A 48 11.78 10.49 -4.45
C ALA A 48 12.16 11.94 -4.16
N MET A 49 13.25 12.12 -3.41
CA MET A 49 13.83 13.43 -3.13
C MET A 49 14.64 13.93 -4.34
N PRO A 50 14.95 15.24 -4.45
CA PRO A 50 15.71 15.83 -5.56
C PRO A 50 17.02 15.10 -5.92
N GLU A 51 17.70 14.52 -4.94
CA GLU A 51 18.95 13.77 -5.11
C GLU A 51 18.78 12.58 -6.06
N ALA A 52 17.62 11.91 -6.04
CA ALA A 52 17.31 10.81 -6.95
C ALA A 52 17.18 11.26 -8.43
N TYR A 53 17.01 12.55 -8.67
CA TYR A 53 16.95 13.17 -9.99
C TYR A 53 18.27 13.87 -10.37
N GLY A 54 19.33 13.71 -9.56
CA GLY A 54 20.65 14.29 -9.81
C GLY A 54 20.91 15.63 -9.12
N PHE A 55 19.99 16.12 -8.28
CA PHE A 55 20.12 17.39 -7.57
C PHE A 55 20.64 17.16 -6.14
N ALA A 56 21.92 16.75 -6.03
CA ALA A 56 22.56 16.42 -4.75
C ALA A 56 22.87 17.63 -3.85
N ALA A 57 22.91 18.84 -4.42
CA ALA A 57 23.16 20.08 -3.70
C ALA A 57 22.08 21.10 -4.03
N TYR A 58 21.71 21.91 -3.05
CA TYR A 58 20.76 22.99 -3.26
C TYR A 58 21.43 24.13 -4.02
N LYS A 59 21.03 24.33 -5.28
CA LYS A 59 21.47 25.47 -6.09
C LYS A 59 20.26 26.25 -6.60
N ALA A 60 20.34 27.58 -6.53
CA ALA A 60 19.25 28.44 -7.00
C ALA A 60 18.99 28.27 -8.51
N GLU A 61 20.02 27.97 -9.30
CA GLU A 61 19.93 27.74 -10.75
C GLU A 61 19.12 26.50 -11.15
N ASP A 62 19.00 25.51 -10.25
CA ASP A 62 18.24 24.28 -10.48
C ASP A 62 16.73 24.47 -10.20
N LEU A 63 16.32 25.62 -9.67
CA LEU A 63 14.94 25.87 -9.26
C LEU A 63 14.10 26.50 -10.38
N PRO A 64 12.81 26.11 -10.53
CA PRO A 64 12.13 25.06 -9.76
C PRO A 64 12.44 23.65 -10.28
N ILE A 65 12.77 22.74 -9.36
CA ILE A 65 12.90 21.31 -9.68
C ILE A 65 11.48 20.76 -9.89
N ARG A 66 11.20 20.29 -11.12
CA ARG A 66 9.91 19.73 -11.50
C ARG A 66 10.11 18.30 -12.01
N PRO A 67 10.01 17.29 -11.13
CA PRO A 67 10.11 15.89 -11.54
C PRO A 67 9.11 15.52 -12.63
N ASN A 68 9.58 14.85 -13.68
CA ASN A 68 8.71 14.25 -14.68
C ASN A 68 9.38 12.99 -15.26
N PRO A 69 8.92 11.77 -14.91
CA PRO A 69 7.85 11.48 -13.96
C PRO A 69 8.29 11.65 -12.49
N PHE A 70 7.32 11.77 -11.58
CA PHE A 70 7.57 11.56 -10.15
C PHE A 70 7.94 10.09 -9.90
N GLN A 71 9.13 9.85 -9.36
CA GLN A 71 9.62 8.52 -9.01
C GLN A 71 9.10 8.10 -7.64
N LEU A 72 8.63 6.85 -7.56
CA LEU A 72 8.27 6.19 -6.31
C LEU A 72 9.46 5.40 -5.79
N ILE A 73 9.87 5.65 -4.55
CA ILE A 73 10.96 4.94 -3.88
C ILE A 73 10.48 4.34 -2.56
N VAL A 74 11.21 3.35 -2.05
CA VAL A 74 10.98 2.87 -0.67
C VAL A 74 11.20 4.02 0.30
N ARG A 75 10.34 4.12 1.32
CA ARG A 75 10.46 5.08 2.40
C ARG A 75 11.91 5.12 2.89
N GLN A 76 12.49 6.31 2.90
CA GLN A 76 13.85 6.53 3.39
C GLN A 76 13.83 6.87 4.88
N VAL A 77 14.83 6.40 5.61
CA VAL A 77 15.12 6.79 6.99
C VAL A 77 16.51 7.40 7.04
N ARG A 78 16.66 8.43 7.87
CA ARG A 78 17.96 9.05 8.11
C ARG A 78 18.75 8.16 9.06
N LYS A 79 19.90 7.69 8.59
CA LYS A 79 20.90 7.01 9.39
C LYS A 79 22.15 7.87 9.33
N ASP A 80 22.53 8.45 10.46
CA ASP A 80 23.59 9.45 10.56
C ASP A 80 23.36 10.67 9.64
N LYS A 81 24.18 10.82 8.60
CA LYS A 81 24.10 11.91 7.62
C LYS A 81 23.52 11.47 6.27
N GLU A 82 23.15 10.21 6.11
CA GLU A 82 22.67 9.66 4.84
C GLU A 82 21.22 9.15 4.96
N TYR A 83 20.48 9.28 3.85
CA TYR A 83 19.16 8.68 3.71
C TYR A 83 19.31 7.31 3.07
N THR A 84 18.71 6.31 3.70
CA THR A 84 18.73 4.93 3.19
C THR A 84 17.34 4.32 3.27
N SER A 85 17.06 3.33 2.40
CA SER A 85 15.79 2.63 2.40
C SER A 85 15.53 1.98 3.74
N ASP A 86 14.34 2.23 4.31
CA ASP A 86 13.92 1.69 5.59
C ASP A 86 13.91 0.15 5.56
N PRO A 87 14.75 -0.52 6.38
CA PRO A 87 14.81 -1.98 6.43
C PRO A 87 13.46 -2.62 6.78
N ALA A 88 12.65 -1.98 7.63
CA ALA A 88 11.33 -2.48 7.99
C ALA A 88 10.36 -2.37 6.81
N ALA A 89 10.41 -1.26 6.06
CA ALA A 89 9.60 -1.09 4.86
C ALA A 89 10.01 -2.09 3.76
N LEU A 90 11.32 -2.29 3.54
CA LEU A 90 11.84 -3.29 2.61
C LEU A 90 11.37 -4.69 2.97
N LYS A 91 11.43 -5.06 4.26
CA LYS A 91 10.97 -6.36 4.74
C LYS A 91 9.48 -6.56 4.45
N GLN A 92 8.64 -5.57 4.79
CA GLN A 92 7.20 -5.68 4.58
C GLN A 92 6.82 -5.67 3.10
N LEU A 93 7.50 -4.88 2.25
CA LEU A 93 7.28 -4.88 0.79
C LEU A 93 7.60 -6.25 0.17
N LYS A 94 8.64 -6.94 0.66
CA LYS A 94 8.93 -8.32 0.23
C LYS A 94 7.79 -9.28 0.60
N ALA A 95 7.24 -9.17 1.81
CA ALA A 95 6.08 -9.98 2.22
C ALA A 95 4.84 -9.68 1.37
N ILE A 96 4.55 -8.40 1.09
CA ILE A 96 3.45 -8.00 0.21
C ILE A 96 3.65 -8.56 -1.20
N ARG A 97 4.88 -8.50 -1.74
CA ARG A 97 5.19 -9.06 -3.06
C ARG A 97 4.89 -10.55 -3.12
N VAL A 98 5.30 -11.32 -2.11
CA VAL A 98 4.97 -12.75 -2.02
C VAL A 98 3.45 -12.98 -1.99
N CYS A 99 2.71 -12.18 -1.23
CA CYS A 99 1.25 -12.29 -1.16
C CYS A 99 0.59 -11.97 -2.51
N PHE A 100 1.05 -10.90 -3.16
CA PHE A 100 0.56 -10.54 -4.49
C PHE A 100 0.86 -11.65 -5.47
N ASP A 101 2.09 -12.18 -5.55
CA ASP A 101 2.47 -13.25 -6.47
C ASP A 101 1.64 -14.53 -6.27
N LYS A 102 1.28 -14.89 -5.02
CA LYS A 102 0.42 -16.04 -4.69
C LYS A 102 -1.06 -15.89 -5.07
N ALA A 103 -1.57 -14.66 -5.20
CA ALA A 103 -3.01 -14.42 -5.34
C ALA A 103 -3.49 -14.31 -6.79
N ASP A 104 -4.76 -14.60 -7.06
CA ASP A 104 -5.38 -14.36 -8.38
C ASP A 104 -6.01 -12.95 -8.46
N ARG A 105 -6.44 -12.43 -7.31
CA ARG A 105 -7.04 -11.08 -7.15
C ARG A 105 -6.68 -10.48 -5.79
N ILE A 106 -6.87 -9.17 -5.65
CA ILE A 106 -6.58 -8.42 -4.42
C ILE A 106 -7.88 -7.78 -3.88
N ILE A 107 -8.07 -7.81 -2.56
CA ILE A 107 -9.04 -7.00 -1.84
C ILE A 107 -8.26 -5.96 -1.04
N VAL A 108 -8.57 -4.69 -1.27
CA VAL A 108 -7.90 -3.56 -0.64
C VAL A 108 -8.73 -3.09 0.54
N ALA A 109 -8.20 -3.31 1.73
CA ALA A 109 -8.79 -3.00 3.02
C ALA A 109 -7.99 -1.92 3.79
N THR A 110 -7.30 -1.03 3.06
CA THR A 110 -6.78 0.22 3.63
C THR A 110 -7.92 1.15 4.03
N ASP A 111 -7.63 2.15 4.87
CA ASP A 111 -8.63 3.05 5.41
C ASP A 111 -9.53 3.66 4.31
N ALA A 112 -10.81 3.84 4.62
CA ALA A 112 -11.83 4.33 3.70
C ALA A 112 -11.70 5.84 3.46
N GLY A 113 -10.64 6.25 2.75
CA GLY A 113 -10.34 7.64 2.45
C GLY A 113 -9.23 7.81 1.42
N ARG A 114 -8.93 9.06 1.09
CA ARG A 114 -7.90 9.45 0.10
C ARG A 114 -6.52 8.86 0.40
N GLU A 115 -6.08 8.95 1.64
CA GLU A 115 -4.78 8.43 2.06
C GLU A 115 -4.70 6.90 1.92
N GLY A 116 -5.78 6.19 2.27
CA GLY A 116 -5.85 4.74 2.13
C GLY A 116 -5.76 4.29 0.66
N GLU A 117 -6.34 5.04 -0.28
CA GLU A 117 -6.13 4.80 -1.72
C GLU A 117 -4.66 5.00 -2.10
N LEU A 118 -4.06 6.11 -1.66
CA LEU A 118 -2.68 6.48 -2.01
C LEU A 118 -1.68 5.43 -1.54
N ILE A 119 -1.78 4.99 -0.28
CA ILE A 119 -0.92 3.97 0.33
C ILE A 119 -0.92 2.69 -0.50
N PHE A 120 -2.11 2.16 -0.81
CA PHE A 120 -2.22 0.93 -1.59
C PHE A 120 -1.70 1.13 -3.01
N ARG A 121 -2.13 2.20 -3.69
CA ARG A 121 -1.80 2.45 -5.10
C ARG A 121 -0.31 2.71 -5.31
N TYR A 122 0.37 3.36 -4.37
CA TYR A 122 1.84 3.51 -4.42
C TYR A 122 2.55 2.16 -4.32
N ILE A 123 2.14 1.30 -3.39
CA ILE A 123 2.69 -0.07 -3.29
C ILE A 123 2.40 -0.87 -4.56
N TYR A 124 1.16 -0.81 -5.05
CA TYR A 124 0.72 -1.53 -6.25
C TYR A 124 1.53 -1.13 -7.49
N ASN A 125 1.72 0.18 -7.70
CA ASN A 125 2.51 0.71 -8.81
C ASN A 125 4.01 0.42 -8.66
N TYR A 126 4.57 0.63 -7.46
CA TYR A 126 5.99 0.36 -7.20
C TYR A 126 6.35 -1.12 -7.41
N LEU A 127 5.49 -2.04 -6.96
CA LEU A 127 5.68 -3.48 -7.18
C LEU A 127 5.32 -3.93 -8.61
N ASN A 128 4.89 -3.02 -9.48
CA ASN A 128 4.45 -3.29 -10.84
C ASN A 128 3.40 -4.42 -10.91
N CYS A 129 2.44 -4.37 -9.98
CA CYS A 129 1.37 -5.37 -9.91
C CYS A 129 0.27 -5.06 -10.93
N HIS A 130 -0.29 -6.09 -11.54
CA HIS A 130 -1.36 -5.97 -12.55
C HIS A 130 -2.59 -6.82 -12.19
N LYS A 131 -2.63 -7.37 -10.98
CA LYS A 131 -3.72 -8.24 -10.55
C LYS A 131 -4.99 -7.41 -10.37
N PRO A 132 -6.16 -7.93 -10.77
CA PRO A 132 -7.41 -7.22 -10.55
C PRO A 132 -7.65 -7.04 -9.05
N PHE A 133 -8.27 -5.93 -8.68
CA PHE A 133 -8.55 -5.67 -7.28
C PHE A 133 -9.88 -4.96 -7.04
N ASP A 134 -10.43 -5.21 -5.86
CA ASP A 134 -11.64 -4.59 -5.34
C ASP A 134 -11.35 -3.90 -4.01
N ARG A 135 -12.24 -2.99 -3.62
CA ARG A 135 -12.18 -2.23 -2.38
C ARG A 135 -13.18 -2.76 -1.36
N LEU A 136 -12.66 -3.07 -0.18
CA LEU A 136 -13.42 -3.21 1.04
C LEU A 136 -13.56 -1.81 1.66
N TRP A 137 -14.72 -1.19 1.51
CA TRP A 137 -14.96 0.19 1.95
C TRP A 137 -15.82 0.22 3.22
N ILE A 138 -15.18 0.09 4.38
CA ILE A 138 -15.83 0.04 5.69
C ILE A 138 -15.28 1.10 6.64
N SER A 139 -16.13 1.64 7.51
CA SER A 139 -15.75 2.59 8.57
C SER A 139 -15.71 1.97 9.98
N SER A 140 -16.15 0.70 10.10
CA SER A 140 -16.19 -0.05 11.35
C SER A 140 -15.44 -1.37 11.20
N LEU A 141 -14.67 -1.74 12.22
CA LEU A 141 -13.90 -3.00 12.27
C LEU A 141 -14.62 -4.11 13.05
N THR A 142 -15.93 -3.97 13.28
CA THR A 142 -16.72 -5.05 13.90
C THR A 142 -16.81 -6.24 12.96
N ASP A 143 -16.91 -7.46 13.52
CA ASP A 143 -17.07 -8.69 12.73
C ASP A 143 -18.22 -8.61 11.72
N LYS A 144 -19.33 -7.99 12.14
CA LYS A 144 -20.50 -7.77 11.28
C LYS A 144 -20.15 -6.87 10.10
N ALA A 145 -19.56 -5.70 10.35
CA ALA A 145 -19.20 -4.74 9.31
C ALA A 145 -18.19 -5.31 8.31
N ILE A 146 -17.19 -6.08 8.78
CA ILE A 146 -16.22 -6.73 7.90
C ILE A 146 -16.90 -7.79 7.03
N ARG A 147 -17.77 -8.64 7.60
CA ARG A 147 -18.51 -9.65 6.83
C ARG A 147 -19.43 -9.04 5.78
N GLU A 148 -20.19 -8.02 6.15
CA GLU A 148 -21.07 -7.29 5.23
C GLU A 148 -20.26 -6.58 4.14
N GLY A 149 -19.16 -5.92 4.50
CA GLY A 149 -18.28 -5.26 3.54
C GLY A 149 -17.63 -6.23 2.54
N LEU A 150 -17.21 -7.42 2.99
CA LEU A 150 -16.66 -8.45 2.13
C LEU A 150 -17.70 -9.03 1.16
N ALA A 151 -18.99 -8.99 1.51
CA ALA A 151 -20.08 -9.37 0.61
C ALA A 151 -20.43 -8.27 -0.41
N HIS A 152 -20.05 -7.01 -0.14
CA HIS A 152 -20.39 -5.84 -0.94
C HIS A 152 -19.14 -5.07 -1.40
N LEU A 153 -18.15 -5.79 -1.94
CA LEU A 153 -16.95 -5.20 -2.52
C LEU A 153 -17.29 -4.32 -3.71
N LYS A 154 -16.52 -3.25 -3.87
CA LYS A 154 -16.62 -2.33 -5.00
C LYS A 154 -15.40 -2.46 -5.89
N ALA A 155 -15.58 -2.35 -7.19
CA ALA A 155 -14.44 -2.32 -8.11
C ALA A 155 -13.47 -1.20 -7.74
N GLY A 156 -12.16 -1.45 -7.87
CA GLY A 156 -11.13 -0.43 -7.59
C GLY A 156 -11.32 0.87 -8.36
N THR A 157 -11.85 0.79 -9.58
CA THR A 157 -12.14 1.94 -10.46
C THR A 157 -13.16 2.92 -9.89
N ALA A 158 -14.04 2.46 -8.98
CA ALA A 158 -14.98 3.34 -8.30
C ALA A 158 -14.27 4.41 -7.43
N TYR A 159 -12.98 4.22 -7.14
CA TYR A 159 -12.17 5.08 -6.27
C TYR A 159 -11.01 5.78 -6.98
N ASP A 160 -10.94 5.71 -8.31
CA ASP A 160 -9.85 6.32 -9.09
C ASP A 160 -9.77 7.83 -8.87
N ASN A 161 -10.91 8.53 -8.84
CA ASN A 161 -10.92 9.98 -8.58
C ASN A 161 -10.37 10.33 -7.17
N LEU A 162 -10.61 9.48 -6.18
CA LEU A 162 -10.07 9.67 -4.83
C LEU A 162 -8.55 9.44 -4.81
N TYR A 163 -8.09 8.40 -5.51
CA TYR A 163 -6.65 8.17 -5.72
C TYR A 163 -5.98 9.34 -6.44
N HIS A 164 -6.53 9.79 -7.57
CA HIS A 164 -5.97 10.91 -8.34
C HIS A 164 -5.94 12.21 -7.53
N SER A 165 -6.98 12.48 -6.73
CA SER A 165 -6.97 13.62 -5.80
C SER A 165 -5.86 13.51 -4.76
N ALA A 166 -5.66 12.32 -4.15
CA ALA A 166 -4.60 12.09 -3.17
C ALA A 166 -3.20 12.21 -3.78
N LYS A 167 -3.02 11.64 -4.99
CA LYS A 167 -1.76 11.72 -5.73
C LYS A 167 -1.41 13.16 -6.09
N ALA A 168 -2.35 13.91 -6.66
CA ALA A 168 -2.12 15.31 -7.03
C ALA A 168 -1.76 16.17 -5.82
N ARG A 169 -2.38 15.92 -4.66
CA ARG A 169 -1.98 16.57 -3.41
C ARG A 169 -0.55 16.19 -3.01
N SER A 170 -0.23 14.89 -3.00
CA SER A 170 1.10 14.40 -2.61
C SER A 170 2.22 14.91 -3.52
N GLU A 171 1.96 15.15 -4.81
CA GLU A 171 2.95 15.67 -5.77
C GLU A 171 3.09 17.20 -5.71
N ALA A 172 2.12 17.90 -5.11
CA ALA A 172 2.09 19.35 -4.98
C ALA A 172 2.59 19.86 -3.63
N ASP A 173 2.35 19.09 -2.55
CA ASP A 173 2.88 19.34 -1.19
C ASP A 173 4.42 19.19 -1.16
#